data_AF-A0A401SAN2-F1
#
_entry.id   AF-A0A401SAN2-F1
#
_cell.length_a   1.000
_cell.length_b   1.000
_cell.length_c   1.000
_cell.angle_alpha   90.00
_cell.angle_beta   90.00
_cell.angle_gamma   90.00
#
_symmetry.space_group_name_H-M   'P 1'
#
loop_
_entity.id
_entity.type
_entity.pdbx_description
1 polymer ?
#
loop_
_entity_poly.entity_id
_entity_poly.type
_entity_poly.pdbx_seq_one_letter_code
_entity_poly.pdbx_strand_id
1 'polypeptide(L)'
;MITTYQNQQVFGTITADRNDPALNTITTDLNDPVLGTSSIDSNVAVFVLSTISTDPNDPVFGNISTHRNDPVFCTIDTDRNVPVLGTISTDQYHPVFCNISTDQNDPILSTISIDQNDPVFGTISTDRNDPVHRTFSAERNDPVRRTFSAERNDPVRRTITTDRNDHVLGTITTHRNDPVLSTITTHQNDPVLCNIATDRNDPVLFTITIDRNDRALATIGTITPDQNDTVLCTINTGRNDPVLGTISTDLNDAVFGTISTHRNDPVLSTIDTD
;
A
#
# COMPACT_ATOMS: atom_id res chain seq x y z
N MET A 1 -3.58 19.54 19.17
CA MET A 1 -2.27 19.96 18.65
C MET A 1 -1.28 19.87 19.80
N ILE A 2 -0.36 18.91 19.72
CA ILE A 2 0.76 18.78 20.66
C ILE A 2 2.00 19.20 19.88
N THR A 3 2.67 20.24 20.38
CA THR A 3 3.96 20.72 19.87
C THR A 3 4.91 20.71 21.05
N THR A 4 5.95 19.90 20.97
CA THR A 4 7.04 19.90 21.96
C THR A 4 8.25 20.61 21.39
N TYR A 5 9.13 21.03 22.29
CA TYR A 5 10.44 21.57 22.01
C TYR A 5 11.45 20.84 22.89
N GLN A 6 12.33 20.02 22.28
CA GLN A 6 13.47 19.28 22.88
C GLN A 6 13.23 17.95 23.62
N ASN A 7 13.91 16.89 23.16
CA ASN A 7 14.32 15.66 23.87
C ASN A 7 13.27 15.07 24.86
N GLN A 8 12.00 15.14 24.53
CA GLN A 8 10.89 14.47 25.22
C GLN A 8 10.02 13.66 24.25
N GLN A 9 9.92 12.34 24.50
CA GLN A 9 8.96 11.46 23.81
C GLN A 9 7.55 12.07 23.82
N VAL A 10 6.94 12.16 22.63
CA VAL A 10 5.63 12.77 22.47
C VAL A 10 4.57 11.68 22.33
N PHE A 11 3.69 11.63 23.32
CA PHE A 11 2.54 10.75 23.31
C PHE A 11 1.28 11.57 23.05
N GLY A 12 0.64 11.35 21.90
CA GLY A 12 -0.71 11.81 21.63
C GLY A 12 -1.65 10.61 21.66
N THR A 13 -2.41 10.44 22.74
CA THR A 13 -3.51 9.48 22.81
C THR A 13 -4.82 10.25 22.80
N ILE A 14 -5.64 10.02 21.79
CA ILE A 14 -7.00 10.54 21.75
C ILE A 14 -7.96 9.36 21.73
N THR A 15 -8.75 9.26 22.80
CA THR A 15 -9.91 8.37 22.85
C THR A 15 -11.14 9.26 22.90
N ALA A 16 -12.00 9.16 21.89
CA ALA A 16 -13.28 9.86 21.86
C ALA A 16 -14.42 8.83 22.01
N ASP A 17 -15.32 9.10 22.95
CA ASP A 17 -16.61 8.41 23.13
C ASP A 17 -17.70 9.47 22.98
N ARG A 18 -18.83 9.11 22.35
CA ARG A 18 -20.03 9.96 22.11
C ARG A 18 -19.90 11.08 21.07
N ASN A 19 -19.65 10.71 19.82
CA ASN A 19 -19.87 11.56 18.63
C ASN A 19 -18.96 12.80 18.54
N ASP A 20 -17.81 12.83 19.22
CA ASP A 20 -16.84 13.94 19.19
C ASP A 20 -15.64 13.63 18.25
N PRO A 21 -15.22 14.57 17.37
CA PRO A 21 -14.02 14.42 16.53
C PRO A 21 -12.72 14.25 17.30
N ALA A 22 -11.97 13.19 16.93
CA ALA A 22 -10.60 12.98 17.37
C ALA A 22 -9.62 13.58 16.35
N LEU A 23 -9.12 14.77 16.64
CA LEU A 23 -8.05 15.41 15.87
C LEU A 23 -6.73 15.25 16.60
N ASN A 24 -5.85 14.37 16.09
CA ASN A 24 -4.49 14.23 16.58
C ASN A 24 -3.50 14.88 15.61
N THR A 25 -2.96 16.03 16.00
CA THR A 25 -1.86 16.66 15.28
C THR A 25 -0.67 16.69 16.21
N ILE A 26 0.37 15.95 15.83
CA ILE A 26 1.64 15.89 16.55
C ILE A 26 2.71 16.43 15.62
N THR A 27 3.42 17.45 16.08
CA THR A 27 4.57 18.03 15.40
C THR A 27 5.71 18.07 16.41
N THR A 28 6.85 17.48 16.09
CA THR A 28 8.04 17.49 16.95
C THR A 28 9.21 18.14 16.23
N ASP A 29 10.02 18.86 16.98
CA ASP A 29 11.34 19.31 16.55
C ASP A 29 12.43 18.52 17.32
N LEU A 30 13.37 17.96 16.56
CA LEU A 30 14.61 17.32 17.01
C LEU A 30 14.51 16.13 18.02
N ASN A 31 14.77 14.93 17.51
CA ASN A 31 15.22 13.71 18.22
C ASN A 31 14.26 13.16 19.30
N ASP A 32 12.94 13.32 19.10
CA ASP A 32 11.88 12.70 19.90
C ASP A 32 11.00 11.67 19.18
N PRO A 33 10.95 10.40 19.66
CA PRO A 33 9.97 9.41 19.22
C PRO A 33 8.53 9.93 19.34
N VAL A 34 7.74 9.74 18.28
CA VAL A 34 6.32 10.12 18.26
C VAL A 34 5.44 8.88 18.32
N LEU A 35 4.56 8.83 19.32
CA LEU A 35 3.47 7.86 19.40
C LEU A 35 2.12 8.56 19.30
N GLY A 36 1.45 8.35 18.18
CA GLY A 36 0.07 8.75 17.95
C GLY A 36 -0.86 7.56 18.04
N THR A 37 -1.77 7.55 19.03
CA THR A 37 -2.89 6.61 19.06
C THR A 37 -4.20 7.38 18.98
N SER A 38 -5.06 6.98 18.07
CA SER A 38 -6.41 7.53 17.92
C SER A 38 -7.41 6.39 17.91
N SER A 39 -8.34 6.43 18.85
CA SER A 39 -9.42 5.46 18.96
C SER A 39 -10.75 6.20 19.07
N ILE A 40 -11.69 5.88 18.19
CA ILE A 40 -13.05 6.38 18.26
C ILE A 40 -14.02 5.20 18.29
N ASP A 41 -14.93 5.25 19.26
CA ASP A 41 -16.15 4.43 19.30
C ASP A 41 -17.35 5.39 19.23
N SER A 42 -17.88 5.60 18.01
CA SER A 42 -18.97 6.55 17.77
C SER A 42 -20.18 5.91 17.10
N ASN A 43 -21.33 6.58 17.16
CA ASN A 43 -22.54 6.17 16.44
C ASN A 43 -22.97 7.20 15.38
N VAL A 44 -22.13 8.23 15.11
CA VAL A 44 -22.38 9.35 14.19
C VAL A 44 -21.07 9.64 13.48
N ALA A 45 -21.09 10.00 12.19
CA ALA A 45 -19.88 10.21 11.41
C ALA A 45 -18.95 11.30 11.99
N VAL A 46 -17.75 10.88 12.35
CA VAL A 46 -16.69 11.64 12.99
C VAL A 46 -15.37 11.36 12.26
N PHE A 47 -14.52 12.37 12.10
CA PHE A 47 -13.24 12.22 11.38
C PHE A 47 -12.10 11.93 12.36
N VAL A 48 -11.29 10.90 12.08
CA VAL A 48 -9.95 10.78 12.67
C VAL A 48 -8.96 11.43 11.72
N LEU A 49 -8.31 12.51 12.15
CA LEU A 49 -7.17 13.07 11.43
C LEU A 49 -5.92 12.90 12.28
N SER A 50 -4.99 12.09 11.79
CA SER A 50 -3.64 11.98 12.34
C SER A 50 -2.66 12.61 11.37
N THR A 51 -2.08 13.75 11.76
CA THR A 51 -0.97 14.37 11.03
C THR A 51 0.26 14.32 11.91
N ILE A 52 1.30 13.65 11.42
CA ILE A 52 2.59 13.52 12.09
C ILE A 52 3.66 14.08 11.16
N SER A 53 4.42 15.04 11.67
CA SER A 53 5.62 15.59 11.03
C SER A 53 6.75 15.60 12.05
N THR A 54 7.87 15.01 11.67
CA THR A 54 9.05 14.83 12.54
C THR A 54 10.32 15.25 11.82
N ASP A 55 11.20 15.90 12.58
CA ASP A 55 12.59 16.16 12.20
C ASP A 55 13.42 14.83 12.15
N PRO A 56 14.66 14.85 11.61
CA PRO A 56 15.44 13.65 11.35
C PRO A 56 15.70 12.76 12.58
N ASN A 57 15.74 11.43 12.35
CA ASN A 57 16.08 10.35 13.29
C ASN A 57 15.01 9.90 14.30
N ASP A 58 13.77 10.34 14.15
CA ASP A 58 12.70 10.05 15.11
C ASP A 58 11.69 9.00 14.64
N PRO A 59 11.58 7.84 15.33
CA PRO A 59 10.63 6.84 14.92
C PRO A 59 9.18 7.33 15.12
N VAL A 60 8.36 7.15 14.09
CA VAL A 60 6.92 7.46 14.11
C VAL A 60 6.12 6.17 14.25
N PHE A 61 5.30 6.09 15.30
CA PHE A 61 4.35 5.02 15.51
C PHE A 61 2.92 5.56 15.51
N GLY A 62 2.11 5.12 14.56
CA GLY A 62 0.69 5.46 14.45
C GLY A 62 -0.18 4.21 14.57
N ASN A 63 -1.10 4.19 15.52
CA ASN A 63 -2.19 3.22 15.53
C ASN A 63 -3.54 3.93 15.52
N ILE A 64 -4.35 3.64 14.51
CA ILE A 64 -5.69 4.19 14.35
C ILE A 64 -6.69 3.03 14.33
N SER A 65 -7.64 3.07 15.25
CA SER A 65 -8.75 2.11 15.32
C SER A 65 -10.07 2.88 15.38
N THR A 66 -11.01 2.55 14.52
CA THR A 66 -12.34 3.19 14.53
C THR A 66 -13.45 2.17 14.44
N HIS A 67 -14.52 2.41 15.20
CA HIS A 67 -15.76 1.63 15.12
C HIS A 67 -16.93 2.53 14.70
N ARG A 68 -17.63 2.13 13.63
CA ARG A 68 -18.88 2.70 13.05
C ARG A 68 -18.85 4.16 12.56
N ASN A 69 -19.39 4.37 11.34
CA ASN A 69 -19.53 5.64 10.57
C ASN A 69 -18.37 6.69 10.45
N ASP A 70 -17.15 6.42 10.91
CA ASP A 70 -16.02 7.37 10.94
C ASP A 70 -14.97 7.22 9.83
N PRO A 71 -14.81 8.19 8.90
CA PRO A 71 -13.69 8.19 7.96
C PRO A 71 -12.34 8.47 8.65
N VAL A 72 -11.30 7.75 8.22
CA VAL A 72 -9.94 7.88 8.73
C VAL A 72 -9.06 8.60 7.71
N PHE A 73 -8.41 9.66 8.15
CA PHE A 73 -7.38 10.38 7.40
C PHE A 73 -6.05 10.31 8.16
N CYS A 74 -5.07 9.69 7.54
CA CYS A 74 -3.71 9.61 8.07
C CYS A 74 -2.76 10.26 7.07
N THR A 75 -1.98 11.23 7.54
CA THR A 75 -0.88 11.83 6.78
C THR A 75 0.37 11.80 7.64
N ILE A 76 1.40 11.13 7.12
CA ILE A 76 2.70 11.04 7.75
C ILE A 76 3.71 11.61 6.76
N ASP A 77 4.48 12.59 7.21
CA ASP A 77 5.55 13.24 6.43
C ASP A 77 6.79 13.26 7.32
N THR A 78 7.87 12.61 6.88
CA THR A 78 9.06 12.43 7.71
C THR A 78 10.32 12.83 6.98
N ASP A 79 11.24 13.40 7.74
CA ASP A 79 12.61 13.67 7.29
C ASP A 79 13.53 12.47 7.56
N ARG A 80 14.75 12.53 7.04
CA ARG A 80 15.75 11.44 7.01
C ARG A 80 15.92 10.62 8.30
N ASN A 81 16.11 9.32 8.11
CA ASN A 81 16.36 8.27 9.12
C ASN A 81 15.21 8.06 10.12
N VAL A 82 13.97 8.31 9.70
CA VAL A 82 12.74 8.11 10.46
C VAL A 82 12.06 6.82 10.02
N PRO A 83 12.06 5.76 10.86
CA PRO A 83 11.22 4.61 10.61
C PRO A 83 9.75 4.94 10.88
N VAL A 84 8.87 4.59 9.95
CA VAL A 84 7.41 4.78 10.07
C VAL A 84 6.71 3.44 10.26
N LEU A 85 6.06 3.25 11.41
CA LEU A 85 5.18 2.11 11.66
C LEU A 85 3.72 2.57 11.81
N GLY A 86 2.86 2.15 10.89
CA GLY A 86 1.45 2.51 10.87
C GLY A 86 0.53 1.30 10.83
N THR A 87 -0.40 1.21 11.78
CA THR A 87 -1.52 0.26 11.73
C THR A 87 -2.84 1.03 11.69
N ILE A 88 -3.70 0.66 10.73
CA ILE A 88 -5.07 1.17 10.65
C ILE A 88 -6.02 -0.02 10.63
N SER A 89 -7.01 -0.02 11.52
CA SER A 89 -8.11 -0.99 11.55
C SER A 89 -9.44 -0.25 11.53
N THR A 90 -10.31 -0.60 10.59
CA THR A 90 -11.68 -0.06 10.52
C THR A 90 -12.71 -1.18 10.38
N ASP A 91 -13.91 -0.92 10.91
CA ASP A 91 -15.01 -1.87 10.92
C ASP A 91 -16.29 -1.24 10.31
N GLN A 92 -16.67 -1.62 9.10
CA GLN A 92 -17.95 -1.33 8.43
C GLN A 92 -18.26 0.14 8.05
N TYR A 93 -18.35 0.38 6.74
CA TYR A 93 -18.79 1.60 6.04
C TYR A 93 -17.89 2.84 6.22
N HIS A 94 -16.57 2.69 6.10
CA HIS A 94 -15.54 3.70 6.37
C HIS A 94 -14.56 3.93 5.24
N PRO A 95 -14.45 5.17 4.74
CA PRO A 95 -13.31 5.56 3.93
C PRO A 95 -12.02 5.63 4.76
N VAL A 96 -10.96 4.97 4.30
CA VAL A 96 -9.59 5.18 4.82
C VAL A 96 -8.75 5.86 3.76
N PHE A 97 -8.19 7.02 4.12
CA PHE A 97 -7.22 7.75 3.33
C PHE A 97 -5.89 7.79 4.08
N CYS A 98 -4.85 7.22 3.50
CA CYS A 98 -3.53 7.19 4.10
C CYS A 98 -2.46 7.64 3.10
N ASN A 99 -1.84 8.78 3.38
CA ASN A 99 -0.69 9.30 2.64
C ASN A 99 0.56 9.22 3.52
N ILE A 100 1.62 8.60 3.01
CA ILE A 100 2.93 8.56 3.68
C ILE A 100 3.95 9.08 2.67
N SER A 101 4.70 10.11 3.06
CA SER A 101 5.86 10.61 2.33
C SER A 101 7.06 10.51 3.25
N THR A 102 8.17 9.99 2.74
CA THR A 102 9.42 9.88 3.49
C THR A 102 10.60 10.28 2.63
N ASP A 103 11.67 10.64 3.33
CA ASP A 103 12.96 11.03 2.75
C ASP A 103 14.04 10.02 3.16
N GLN A 104 15.27 10.24 2.71
CA GLN A 104 16.41 9.32 2.83
C GLN A 104 16.53 8.47 4.12
N ASN A 105 16.55 7.16 3.94
CA ASN A 105 16.75 6.09 4.93
C ASN A 105 15.58 5.89 5.91
N ASP A 106 14.36 6.07 5.43
CA ASP A 106 13.11 5.97 6.18
C ASP A 106 12.38 4.66 5.86
N PRO A 107 12.59 3.59 6.64
CA PRO A 107 11.86 2.34 6.41
C PRO A 107 10.38 2.50 6.80
N ILE A 108 9.48 2.09 5.92
CA ILE A 108 8.03 2.13 6.16
C ILE A 108 7.49 0.72 6.37
N LEU A 109 6.80 0.50 7.48
CA LEU A 109 5.96 -0.68 7.70
C LEU A 109 4.51 -0.24 7.95
N SER A 110 3.61 -0.61 7.03
CA SER A 110 2.21 -0.23 7.11
C SER A 110 1.29 -1.44 6.97
N THR A 111 0.37 -1.59 7.92
CA THR A 111 -0.69 -2.60 7.89
C THR A 111 -2.05 -1.90 7.92
N ILE A 112 -2.91 -2.25 6.97
CA ILE A 112 -4.29 -1.74 6.93
C ILE A 112 -5.22 -2.94 6.82
N SER A 113 -6.13 -3.06 7.77
CA SER A 113 -7.19 -4.07 7.79
C SER A 113 -8.53 -3.36 7.82
N ILE A 114 -9.43 -3.74 6.92
CA ILE A 114 -10.78 -3.17 6.84
C ILE A 114 -11.81 -4.28 6.70
N ASP A 115 -13.05 -3.97 7.07
CA ASP A 115 -14.20 -4.88 6.95
C ASP A 115 -15.38 -4.14 6.34
N GLN A 116 -16.06 -4.76 5.39
CA GLN A 116 -17.37 -4.44 4.83
C GLN A 116 -17.65 -3.00 4.39
N ASN A 117 -17.57 -2.79 3.07
CA ASN A 117 -17.95 -1.58 2.35
C ASN A 117 -17.08 -0.35 2.69
N ASP A 118 -15.80 -0.58 2.96
CA ASP A 118 -14.79 0.39 3.35
C ASP A 118 -13.91 0.74 2.14
N PRO A 119 -14.10 1.92 1.51
CA PRO A 119 -13.22 2.33 0.43
C PRO A 119 -11.85 2.76 0.98
N VAL A 120 -10.76 2.18 0.47
CA VAL A 120 -9.40 2.52 0.92
C VAL A 120 -8.57 3.12 -0.19
N PHE A 121 -8.01 4.29 0.11
CA PHE A 121 -7.09 5.02 -0.74
C PHE A 121 -5.78 5.21 -0.01
N GLY A 122 -4.69 4.70 -0.59
CA GLY A 122 -3.36 4.82 -0.01
C GLY A 122 -2.32 5.25 -1.02
N THR A 123 -1.50 6.22 -0.64
CA THR A 123 -0.31 6.61 -1.39
C THR A 123 0.91 6.51 -0.49
N ILE A 124 1.99 5.92 -1.02
CA ILE A 124 3.33 6.01 -0.45
C ILE A 124 4.24 6.62 -1.50
N SER A 125 5.03 7.61 -1.08
CA SER A 125 6.17 8.13 -1.84
C SER A 125 7.43 8.08 -0.97
N THR A 126 8.53 7.60 -1.53
CA THR A 126 9.83 7.51 -0.82
C THR A 126 10.97 8.04 -1.69
N ASP A 127 12.08 8.43 -1.05
CA ASP A 127 13.34 8.81 -1.73
C ASP A 127 14.55 8.21 -1.00
N ARG A 128 15.35 7.45 -1.74
CA ARG A 128 16.70 6.97 -1.39
C ARG A 128 16.84 6.17 -0.11
N ASN A 129 16.94 4.85 -0.30
CA ASN A 129 17.22 3.84 0.71
C ASN A 129 16.07 3.65 1.71
N ASP A 130 14.84 3.80 1.24
CA ASP A 130 13.59 3.73 2.00
C ASP A 130 12.87 2.41 1.68
N PRO A 131 13.14 1.33 2.43
CA PRO A 131 12.45 0.07 2.19
C PRO A 131 10.98 0.19 2.63
N VAL A 132 10.06 -0.23 1.75
CA VAL A 132 8.62 -0.17 2.00
C VAL A 132 8.03 -1.57 2.14
N HIS A 133 7.39 -1.83 3.27
CA HIS A 133 6.61 -3.02 3.54
C HIS A 133 5.15 -2.65 3.82
N ARG A 134 4.25 -3.01 2.91
CA ARG A 134 2.82 -2.72 3.07
C ARG A 134 1.96 -3.96 2.93
N THR A 135 1.16 -4.22 3.95
CA THR A 135 0.16 -5.29 3.97
C THR A 135 -1.22 -4.68 4.01
N PHE A 136 -2.12 -5.23 3.22
CA PHE A 136 -3.50 -4.82 3.19
C PHE A 136 -4.43 -6.02 3.13
N SER A 137 -5.47 -6.00 3.96
CA SER A 137 -6.55 -6.98 3.97
C SER A 137 -7.89 -6.25 3.93
N ALA A 138 -8.78 -6.68 3.02
CA ALA A 138 -10.15 -6.21 2.91
C ALA A 138 -11.14 -7.37 2.95
N GLU A 139 -12.35 -7.08 3.39
CA GLU A 139 -13.45 -8.04 3.43
C GLU A 139 -14.74 -7.41 2.89
N ARG A 140 -15.20 -7.89 1.73
CA ARG A 140 -16.58 -7.70 1.24
C ARG A 140 -16.96 -6.29 0.79
N ASN A 141 -17.03 -6.11 -0.53
CA ASN A 141 -17.48 -4.91 -1.23
C ASN A 141 -16.59 -3.69 -1.00
N ASP A 142 -15.29 -3.91 -0.82
CA ASP A 142 -14.31 -2.87 -0.53
C ASP A 142 -13.56 -2.47 -1.80
N PRO A 143 -13.66 -1.22 -2.27
CA PRO A 143 -12.78 -0.72 -3.31
C PRO A 143 -11.45 -0.27 -2.71
N VAL A 144 -10.36 -0.77 -3.29
CA VAL A 144 -8.99 -0.62 -2.79
C VAL A 144 -8.16 0.03 -3.88
N ARG A 145 -7.70 1.27 -3.65
CA ARG A 145 -6.81 1.97 -4.56
C ARG A 145 -5.49 2.30 -3.88
N ARG A 146 -4.38 1.82 -4.45
CA ARG A 146 -3.05 1.98 -3.86
C ARG A 146 -2.02 2.39 -4.89
N THR A 147 -1.28 3.44 -4.56
CA THR A 147 -0.18 3.96 -5.38
C THR A 147 1.10 3.93 -4.56
N PHE A 148 2.17 3.44 -5.16
CA PHE A 148 3.52 3.48 -4.60
C PHE A 148 4.44 4.14 -5.62
N SER A 149 5.21 5.11 -5.17
CA SER A 149 6.32 5.70 -5.90
C SER A 149 7.58 5.54 -5.06
N ALA A 150 8.63 5.00 -5.65
CA ALA A 150 9.90 4.76 -4.97
C ALA A 150 11.05 5.27 -5.85
N GLU A 151 12.10 5.81 -5.23
CA GLU A 151 13.27 6.33 -5.95
C GLU A 151 14.58 5.85 -5.31
N ARG A 152 15.39 5.12 -6.06
CA ARG A 152 16.82 4.86 -5.79
C ARG A 152 17.13 4.05 -4.54
N ASN A 153 17.23 2.74 -4.69
CA ASN A 153 17.52 1.76 -3.63
C ASN A 153 16.38 1.62 -2.61
N ASP A 154 15.14 1.77 -3.06
CA ASP A 154 13.90 1.70 -2.28
C ASP A 154 13.16 0.39 -2.61
N PRO A 155 13.48 -0.73 -1.93
CA PRO A 155 12.79 -1.99 -2.19
C PRO A 155 11.32 -1.90 -1.75
N VAL A 156 10.40 -2.28 -2.64
CA VAL A 156 8.95 -2.24 -2.39
C VAL A 156 8.40 -3.66 -2.23
N ARG A 157 7.84 -3.95 -1.05
CA ARG A 157 7.04 -5.17 -0.81
C ARG A 157 5.60 -4.83 -0.50
N ARG A 158 4.69 -5.32 -1.36
CA ARG A 158 3.25 -5.09 -1.24
C ARG A 158 2.47 -6.40 -1.23
N THR A 159 1.72 -6.64 -0.17
CA THR A 159 0.75 -7.74 -0.09
C THR A 159 -0.66 -7.18 -0.02
N ILE A 160 -1.54 -7.66 -0.90
CA ILE A 160 -2.97 -7.41 -0.86
C ILE A 160 -3.71 -8.72 -0.77
N THR A 161 -4.63 -8.83 0.18
CA THR A 161 -5.61 -9.90 0.28
C THR A 161 -7.00 -9.29 0.29
N THR A 162 -7.88 -9.78 -0.58
CA THR A 162 -9.30 -9.41 -0.61
C THR A 162 -10.18 -10.66 -0.61
N ASP A 163 -11.44 -10.50 -0.21
CA ASP A 163 -12.41 -11.59 -0.17
C ASP A 163 -13.49 -11.40 -1.23
N ARG A 164 -14.65 -10.82 -0.93
CA ARG A 164 -15.82 -10.91 -1.82
C ARG A 164 -16.29 -9.60 -2.42
N ASN A 165 -16.31 -9.51 -3.75
CA ASN A 165 -16.76 -8.32 -4.48
C ASN A 165 -15.90 -7.07 -4.18
N ASP A 166 -14.63 -7.28 -3.87
CA ASP A 166 -13.65 -6.23 -3.61
C ASP A 166 -12.97 -5.83 -4.92
N HIS A 167 -12.71 -4.53 -5.09
CA HIS A 167 -12.11 -4.00 -6.32
C HIS A 167 -10.68 -3.53 -6.05
N VAL A 168 -9.68 -4.22 -6.59
CA VAL A 168 -8.27 -3.84 -6.36
C VAL A 168 -7.72 -3.06 -7.54
N LEU A 169 -7.29 -1.82 -7.29
CA LEU A 169 -6.50 -1.00 -8.20
C LEU A 169 -5.13 -0.71 -7.56
N GLY A 170 -4.08 -1.31 -8.12
CA GLY A 170 -2.70 -1.12 -7.71
C GLY A 170 -1.86 -0.42 -8.77
N THR A 171 -1.05 0.54 -8.35
CA THR A 171 0.02 1.11 -9.18
C THR A 171 1.30 1.15 -8.37
N ILE A 172 2.38 0.63 -8.95
CA ILE A 172 3.74 0.73 -8.43
C ILE A 172 4.60 1.38 -9.51
N THR A 173 5.33 2.41 -9.12
CA THR A 173 6.33 3.06 -9.96
C THR A 173 7.64 3.11 -9.17
N THR A 174 8.70 2.60 -9.76
CA THR A 174 10.03 2.58 -9.14
C THR A 174 11.08 3.13 -10.08
N HIS A 175 12.22 3.56 -9.52
CA HIS A 175 13.32 4.06 -10.32
C HIS A 175 14.70 3.80 -9.67
N ARG A 176 15.43 2.86 -10.27
CA ARG A 176 16.86 2.56 -10.07
C ARG A 176 17.21 1.80 -8.79
N ASN A 177 17.44 0.50 -8.94
CA ASN A 177 17.82 -0.41 -7.86
C ASN A 177 16.70 -0.61 -6.82
N ASP A 178 15.46 -0.51 -7.27
CA ASP A 178 14.23 -0.57 -6.47
C ASP A 178 13.50 -1.90 -6.76
N PRO A 179 13.91 -3.02 -6.13
CA PRO A 179 13.27 -4.30 -6.40
C PRO A 179 11.81 -4.28 -5.91
N VAL A 180 10.91 -4.83 -6.72
CA VAL A 180 9.48 -4.91 -6.42
C VAL A 180 9.08 -6.35 -6.14
N LEU A 181 8.53 -6.60 -4.96
CA LEU A 181 7.82 -7.83 -4.61
C LEU A 181 6.35 -7.51 -4.34
N SER A 182 5.46 -7.87 -5.26
CA SER A 182 4.01 -7.70 -5.02
C SER A 182 3.23 -8.99 -5.15
N THR A 183 2.40 -9.25 -4.15
CA THR A 183 1.48 -10.38 -4.09
C THR A 183 0.05 -9.88 -3.92
N ILE A 184 -0.85 -10.35 -4.76
CA ILE A 184 -2.29 -10.08 -4.67
C ILE A 184 -3.02 -11.41 -4.59
N THR A 185 -3.86 -11.57 -3.59
CA THR A 185 -4.74 -12.72 -3.42
C THR A 185 -6.19 -12.24 -3.32
N THR A 186 -7.10 -12.82 -4.10
CA THR A 186 -8.53 -12.43 -4.11
C THR A 186 -9.45 -13.64 -4.06
N HIS A 187 -10.70 -13.48 -3.60
CA HIS A 187 -11.61 -14.60 -3.37
C HIS A 187 -13.11 -14.32 -3.65
N GLN A 188 -13.53 -14.38 -4.90
CA GLN A 188 -14.91 -14.35 -5.38
C GLN A 188 -15.43 -12.98 -5.80
N ASN A 189 -15.50 -12.80 -7.12
CA ASN A 189 -16.01 -11.61 -7.80
C ASN A 189 -15.14 -10.37 -7.59
N ASP A 190 -13.84 -10.57 -7.40
CA ASP A 190 -12.87 -9.53 -7.16
C ASP A 190 -12.09 -9.21 -8.44
N PRO A 191 -12.37 -8.09 -9.12
CA PRO A 191 -11.52 -7.62 -10.19
C PRO A 191 -10.26 -6.94 -9.65
N VAL A 192 -9.12 -7.32 -10.20
CA VAL A 192 -7.80 -6.78 -9.94
C VAL A 192 -7.29 -6.07 -11.19
N LEU A 193 -6.92 -4.81 -11.05
CA LEU A 193 -6.11 -4.06 -11.99
C LEU A 193 -4.80 -3.68 -11.30
N CYS A 194 -3.68 -4.21 -11.80
CA CYS A 194 -2.36 -3.86 -11.29
C CYS A 194 -1.48 -3.36 -12.43
N ASN A 195 -0.86 -2.19 -12.24
CA ASN A 195 0.16 -1.65 -13.12
C ASN A 195 1.48 -1.52 -12.36
N ILE A 196 2.55 -2.10 -12.89
CA ILE A 196 3.90 -1.94 -12.36
C ILE A 196 4.74 -1.32 -13.47
N ALA A 197 5.32 -0.17 -13.19
CA ALA A 197 6.26 0.53 -14.07
C ALA A 197 7.60 0.65 -13.35
N THR A 198 8.68 0.12 -13.94
CA THR A 198 10.01 0.19 -13.32
C THR A 198 11.05 0.76 -14.29
N ASP A 199 12.18 1.23 -13.75
CA ASP A 199 13.36 1.70 -14.51
C ASP A 199 14.54 0.75 -14.20
N ARG A 200 15.76 1.15 -14.53
CA ARG A 200 17.00 0.35 -14.51
C ARG A 200 17.30 -0.40 -13.20
N ASN A 201 17.57 -1.70 -13.28
CA ASN A 201 18.00 -2.56 -12.16
C ASN A 201 16.92 -2.74 -11.07
N ASP A 202 15.65 -2.70 -11.46
CA ASP A 202 14.48 -2.89 -10.61
C ASP A 202 13.85 -4.27 -10.91
N PRO A 203 14.35 -5.37 -10.33
CA PRO A 203 13.75 -6.67 -10.58
C PRO A 203 12.34 -6.73 -9.99
N VAL A 204 11.41 -7.29 -10.75
CA VAL A 204 9.99 -7.41 -10.39
C VAL A 204 9.64 -8.87 -10.18
N LEU A 205 9.19 -9.21 -8.97
CA LEU A 205 8.48 -10.44 -8.69
C LEU A 205 7.02 -10.12 -8.37
N PHE A 206 6.14 -10.49 -9.29
CA PHE A 206 4.72 -10.27 -9.19
C PHE A 206 3.96 -11.59 -9.15
N THR A 207 3.08 -11.74 -8.16
CA THR A 207 2.21 -12.91 -8.03
C THR A 207 0.76 -12.49 -7.84
N ILE A 208 -0.12 -12.98 -8.70
CA ILE A 208 -1.57 -12.89 -8.51
C ILE A 208 -2.11 -14.30 -8.27
N THR A 209 -2.92 -14.46 -7.24
CA THR A 209 -3.78 -15.63 -7.07
C THR A 209 -5.22 -15.16 -6.96
N ILE A 210 -6.06 -15.56 -7.91
CA ILE A 210 -7.48 -15.21 -7.93
C ILE A 210 -8.33 -16.49 -7.86
N ASP A 211 -9.55 -16.41 -7.32
CA ASP A 211 -10.47 -17.56 -7.21
C ASP A 211 -11.94 -17.18 -7.41
N ARG A 212 -12.61 -17.91 -8.30
CA ARG A 212 -14.08 -17.98 -8.46
C ARG A 212 -14.76 -16.68 -8.92
N ASN A 213 -14.81 -16.50 -10.23
CA ASN A 213 -15.40 -15.34 -10.92
C ASN A 213 -14.66 -14.01 -10.67
N ASP A 214 -13.40 -14.10 -10.28
CA ASP A 214 -12.48 -12.98 -10.19
C ASP A 214 -11.97 -12.59 -11.57
N ARG A 215 -11.32 -11.43 -11.70
CA ARG A 215 -10.72 -11.02 -12.99
C ARG A 215 -9.37 -10.37 -12.74
N ALA A 216 -8.33 -10.81 -13.42
CA ALA A 216 -7.02 -10.16 -13.33
C ALA A 216 -6.65 -9.45 -14.63
N LEU A 217 -6.43 -8.15 -14.54
CA LEU A 217 -5.71 -7.35 -15.53
C LEU A 217 -4.39 -6.89 -14.91
N ALA A 218 -3.29 -7.41 -15.42
CA ALA A 218 -1.96 -7.07 -14.96
C ALA A 218 -1.13 -6.50 -16.12
N THR A 219 -0.63 -5.29 -15.95
CA THR A 219 0.33 -4.68 -16.84
C THR A 219 1.63 -4.49 -16.09
N ILE A 220 2.71 -5.05 -16.62
CA ILE A 220 4.07 -4.85 -16.11
C ILE A 220 4.87 -4.26 -17.26
N GLY A 221 5.36 -3.03 -17.11
CA GLY A 221 6.23 -2.39 -18.09
C GLY A 221 7.56 -2.01 -17.44
N THR A 222 8.68 -2.42 -18.03
CA THR A 222 9.96 -1.75 -17.76
C THR A 222 10.07 -0.59 -18.75
N ILE A 223 10.41 0.60 -18.27
CA ILE A 223 10.58 1.80 -19.11
C ILE A 223 11.99 2.30 -18.86
N THR A 224 13.00 1.82 -19.58
CA THR A 224 14.17 2.61 -20.05
C THR A 224 15.26 1.76 -20.73
N PRO A 225 16.04 2.37 -21.66
CA PRO A 225 17.00 1.68 -22.53
C PRO A 225 18.26 1.09 -21.87
N ASP A 226 18.34 0.95 -20.54
CA ASP A 226 19.57 0.56 -19.83
C ASP A 226 19.37 -0.61 -18.82
N GLN A 227 19.24 -1.83 -19.36
CA GLN A 227 19.78 -3.11 -18.84
C GLN A 227 19.39 -3.69 -17.45
N ASN A 228 19.26 -5.03 -17.48
CA ASN A 228 19.43 -6.04 -16.42
C ASN A 228 18.25 -6.26 -15.44
N ASP A 229 17.02 -5.97 -15.85
CA ASP A 229 15.88 -6.32 -15.02
C ASP A 229 15.48 -7.79 -15.18
N THR A 230 14.99 -8.36 -14.09
CA THR A 230 14.33 -9.67 -14.12
C THR A 230 12.88 -9.46 -13.76
N VAL A 231 11.98 -9.78 -14.68
CA VAL A 231 10.54 -9.73 -14.47
C VAL A 231 10.02 -11.15 -14.39
N LEU A 232 9.61 -11.56 -13.18
CA LEU A 232 8.94 -12.82 -12.91
C LEU A 232 7.49 -12.56 -12.54
N CYS A 233 6.57 -13.03 -13.39
CA CYS A 233 5.13 -12.96 -13.15
C CYS A 233 4.55 -14.36 -12.98
N THR A 234 3.76 -14.56 -11.93
CA THR A 234 2.99 -15.79 -11.70
C THR A 234 1.53 -15.44 -11.49
N ILE A 235 0.64 -16.03 -12.30
CA ILE A 235 -0.81 -15.86 -12.15
C ILE A 235 -1.43 -17.23 -11.97
N ASN A 236 -2.05 -17.45 -10.81
CA ASN A 236 -2.85 -18.62 -10.51
C ASN A 236 -4.32 -18.24 -10.48
N THR A 237 -5.16 -19.02 -11.13
CA THR A 237 -6.60 -18.74 -11.22
C THR A 237 -7.43 -19.90 -10.69
N GLY A 238 -8.61 -19.61 -10.16
CA GLY A 238 -9.65 -20.56 -9.79
C GLY A 238 -10.61 -20.75 -10.96
N ARG A 239 -11.94 -20.75 -10.73
CA ARG A 239 -12.92 -21.02 -11.79
C ARG A 239 -13.59 -19.76 -12.31
N ASN A 240 -13.71 -19.66 -13.64
CA ASN A 240 -14.32 -18.53 -14.37
C ASN A 240 -13.56 -17.21 -14.17
N ASP A 241 -12.24 -17.30 -14.16
CA ASP A 241 -11.31 -16.26 -13.75
C ASP A 241 -10.49 -15.77 -14.96
N PRO A 242 -11.02 -14.87 -15.80
CA PRO A 242 -10.29 -14.36 -16.95
C PRO A 242 -9.02 -13.60 -16.54
N VAL A 243 -7.95 -13.82 -17.30
CA VAL A 243 -6.66 -13.14 -17.14
C VAL A 243 -6.27 -12.43 -18.42
N LEU A 244 -5.96 -11.15 -18.30
CA LEU A 244 -5.27 -10.38 -19.32
C LEU A 244 -3.94 -9.86 -18.73
N GLY A 245 -2.83 -10.34 -19.27
CA GLY A 245 -1.49 -9.94 -18.87
C GLY A 245 -0.75 -9.26 -20.02
N THR A 246 -0.11 -8.14 -19.75
CA THR A 246 0.81 -7.51 -20.71
C THR A 246 2.13 -7.25 -20.02
N ILE A 247 3.20 -7.87 -20.51
CA ILE A 247 4.56 -7.58 -20.09
C ILE A 247 5.28 -6.93 -21.28
N SER A 248 5.84 -5.75 -21.08
CA SER A 248 6.66 -5.06 -22.07
C SER A 248 7.99 -4.72 -21.42
N THR A 249 9.10 -5.17 -22.02
CA THR A 249 10.44 -4.86 -21.50
C THR A 249 11.41 -4.45 -22.59
N ASP A 250 12.46 -3.73 -22.19
CA ASP A 250 13.52 -3.27 -23.07
C ASP A 250 14.64 -4.34 -23.23
N LEU A 251 15.62 -4.04 -24.10
CA LEU A 251 16.77 -4.90 -24.42
C LEU A 251 17.58 -5.32 -23.17
N ASN A 252 17.85 -6.63 -23.06
CA ASN A 252 18.64 -7.32 -22.01
C ASN A 252 17.89 -7.63 -20.70
N ASP A 253 16.56 -7.52 -20.70
CA ASP A 253 15.75 -7.96 -19.56
C ASP A 253 15.39 -9.45 -19.65
N ALA A 254 15.39 -10.12 -18.51
CA ALA A 254 14.96 -11.51 -18.39
C ALA A 254 13.48 -11.55 -17.98
N VAL A 255 12.60 -11.92 -18.90
CA VAL A 255 11.16 -12.04 -18.63
C VAL A 255 10.74 -13.50 -18.54
N PHE A 256 10.07 -13.86 -17.45
CA PHE A 256 9.42 -15.15 -17.28
C PHE A 256 8.02 -14.99 -16.71
N GLY A 257 7.02 -15.52 -17.41
CA GLY A 257 5.63 -15.53 -16.99
C GLY A 257 5.11 -16.95 -16.86
N THR A 258 4.42 -17.26 -15.77
CA THR A 258 3.65 -18.50 -15.62
C THR A 258 2.19 -18.17 -15.35
N ILE A 259 1.29 -18.83 -16.07
CA ILE A 259 -0.15 -18.73 -15.84
C ILE A 259 -0.70 -20.14 -15.67
N SER A 260 -1.25 -20.41 -14.50
CA SER A 260 -1.91 -21.68 -14.16
C SER A 260 -3.42 -21.45 -14.11
N THR A 261 -4.15 -22.18 -14.96
CA THR A 261 -5.61 -22.06 -15.04
C THR A 261 -6.37 -23.31 -14.69
N HIS A 262 -7.61 -23.10 -14.24
CA HIS A 262 -8.61 -24.14 -14.11
C HIS A 262 -9.66 -23.97 -15.22
N ARG A 263 -10.88 -24.45 -14.98
CA ARG A 263 -11.90 -24.55 -16.04
C ARG A 263 -12.57 -23.20 -16.28
N ASN A 264 -12.71 -22.85 -17.56
CA ASN A 264 -13.41 -21.66 -18.08
C ASN A 264 -12.69 -20.33 -17.84
N ASP A 265 -11.35 -20.35 -17.74
CA ASP A 265 -10.54 -19.15 -17.54
C ASP A 265 -9.88 -18.77 -18.86
N PRO A 266 -10.43 -17.82 -19.63
CA PRO A 266 -9.74 -17.35 -20.81
C PRO A 266 -8.50 -16.56 -20.39
N VAL A 267 -7.37 -16.90 -20.99
CA VAL A 267 -6.09 -16.23 -20.76
C VAL A 267 -5.61 -15.60 -22.04
N LEU A 268 -5.28 -14.32 -21.97
CA LEU A 268 -4.52 -13.63 -22.98
C LEU A 268 -3.31 -13.00 -22.30
N SER A 269 -2.11 -13.41 -22.71
CA SER A 269 -0.86 -12.82 -22.23
C SER A 269 -0.04 -12.39 -23.43
N THR A 270 0.45 -11.15 -23.40
CA THR A 270 1.46 -10.67 -24.35
C THR A 270 2.75 -10.42 -23.59
N ILE A 271 3.87 -10.88 -24.15
CA ILE A 271 5.21 -10.53 -23.70
C ILE A 271 5.87 -9.90 -24.91
N ASP A 272 6.19 -8.62 -24.79
CA ASP A 272 6.95 -7.87 -25.79
C ASP A 272 8.33 -7.57 -25.24
N THR A 273 9.36 -7.85 -26.03
CA THR A 273 10.76 -7.64 -25.68
C THR A 273 11.43 -7.03 -26.91
N ASP A 274 11.82 -5.76 -26.83
CA ASP A 274 12.53 -5.05 -27.90
C ASP A 274 14.02 -5.45 -27.97
#